data_AF-A0A7J7IYX7-F1
#
_entry.id   AF-A0A7J7IYX7-F1
#
_cell.length_a   1.000
_cell.length_b   1.000
_cell.length_c   1.000
_cell.angle_alpha   90.00
_cell.angle_beta   90.00
_cell.angle_gamma   90.00
#
_symmetry.space_group_name_H-M   'P 1'
#
loop_
_entity.id
_entity.type
_entity.pdbx_description
1 polymer ?
#
loop_
_entity_poly.entity_id
_entity_poly.type
_entity_poly.pdbx_seq_one_letter_code
_entity_poly.pdbx_strand_id
1 'polypeptide(L)'
;MNELIDQSPLCLNAHNFTGSWRRDYFGEALTPIGGFTNCDTNTLASLGNPWFRFTGDAGTRLLDSCPATTGSCGTHGAIWSDERVPTPISLVKKITVYSSWVGGCKDTQYSMFVMRCSSNDVIYKFNSTAPCNIGFCSMY
;
A
#
# COMPACT_ATOMS: atom_id res chain seq x y z
N MET A 1 -11.15 -5.98 28.23
CA MET A 1 -9.72 -6.05 27.87
C MET A 1 -9.37 -4.72 27.23
N ASN A 2 -8.31 -4.05 27.69
CA ASN A 2 -7.80 -2.88 26.99
C ASN A 2 -7.10 -3.35 25.71
N GLU A 3 -7.47 -2.76 24.58
CA GLU A 3 -6.75 -2.98 23.33
C GLU A 3 -5.32 -2.44 23.47
N LEU A 4 -4.33 -3.21 23.02
CA LEU A 4 -2.96 -2.73 22.93
C LEU A 4 -2.88 -1.74 21.74
N ILE A 5 -2.46 -0.51 22.01
CA ILE A 5 -2.33 0.54 20.99
C ILE A 5 -0.97 1.22 21.16
N ASP A 6 -0.20 1.28 20.10
CA ASP A 6 1.05 2.02 20.02
C ASP A 6 0.76 3.52 19.81
N GLN A 7 1.14 4.33 20.80
CA GLN A 7 1.00 5.79 20.80
C GLN A 7 2.27 6.52 20.33
N SER A 8 3.21 5.81 19.68
CA SER A 8 4.43 6.40 19.17
C SER A 8 4.16 7.47 18.10
N PRO A 9 5.07 8.43 17.91
CA PRO A 9 4.96 9.42 16.85
C PRO A 9 4.84 8.82 15.44
N LEU A 10 5.30 7.58 15.23
CA LEU A 10 5.14 6.87 13.96
C LEU A 10 3.67 6.57 13.67
N CYS A 11 2.95 6.05 14.66
CA CYS A 11 1.53 5.76 14.55
C CYS A 11 0.72 7.05 14.51
N LEU A 12 0.99 8.01 15.39
CA LEU A 12 0.18 9.23 15.46
C LEU A 12 0.28 10.11 14.21
N ASN A 13 1.44 10.13 13.55
CA ASN A 13 1.69 11.02 12.40
C ASN A 13 1.72 10.31 11.04
N ALA A 14 1.37 9.03 10.97
CA ALA A 14 1.31 8.34 9.69
C ALA A 14 0.27 8.99 8.77
N HIS A 15 0.70 9.32 7.55
CA HIS A 15 -0.12 9.98 6.56
C HIS A 15 -1.24 9.06 6.05
N ASN A 16 -2.44 9.62 5.85
CA ASN A 16 -3.60 8.85 5.44
C ASN A 16 -3.71 8.79 3.92
N PHE A 17 -3.60 7.59 3.36
CA PHE A 17 -3.98 7.31 1.98
C PHE A 17 -5.46 6.93 1.94
N THR A 18 -6.26 7.74 1.25
CA THR A 18 -7.73 7.62 1.20
C THR A 18 -8.30 7.41 -0.20
N GLY A 19 -7.46 7.51 -1.24
CA GLY A 19 -7.89 7.40 -2.64
C GLY A 19 -8.55 6.06 -2.96
N SER A 20 -9.82 6.09 -3.36
CA SER A 20 -10.62 4.91 -3.76
C SER A 20 -10.04 4.12 -4.93
N TRP A 21 -9.19 4.77 -5.74
CA TRP A 21 -8.50 4.14 -6.86
C TRP A 21 -7.53 3.04 -6.43
N ARG A 22 -7.09 3.02 -5.17
CA ARG A 22 -6.09 2.06 -4.65
C ARG A 22 -6.61 0.63 -4.46
N ARG A 23 -7.93 0.47 -4.42
CA ARG A 23 -8.60 -0.80 -4.12
C ARG A 23 -8.36 -1.82 -5.24
N ASP A 24 -8.08 -3.07 -4.88
CA ASP A 24 -8.22 -4.20 -5.82
C ASP A 24 -9.70 -4.55 -6.00
N TYR A 25 -10.15 -4.62 -7.26
CA TYR A 25 -11.55 -4.87 -7.60
C TYR A 25 -11.84 -6.35 -7.90
N PHE A 26 -10.94 -7.27 -7.53
CA PHE A 26 -11.15 -8.73 -7.51
C PHE A 26 -11.83 -9.32 -8.76
N GLY A 27 -11.46 -8.86 -9.96
CA GLY A 27 -12.01 -9.38 -11.21
C GLY A 27 -13.15 -8.57 -11.81
N GLU A 28 -13.65 -7.54 -11.12
CA GLU A 28 -14.49 -6.53 -11.75
C GLU A 28 -13.59 -5.65 -12.62
N ALA A 29 -13.74 -5.78 -13.94
CA ALA A 29 -13.07 -4.90 -14.89
C ALA A 29 -13.50 -3.46 -14.56
N LEU A 30 -12.59 -2.69 -13.97
CA LEU A 30 -12.72 -1.25 -14.01
C LEU A 30 -12.56 -0.83 -15.48
N THR A 31 -13.66 -0.85 -16.24
CA THR A 31 -13.77 -0.06 -17.48
C THR A 31 -13.18 1.30 -17.17
N PRO A 32 -12.16 1.73 -17.93
CA PRO A 32 -11.01 2.43 -17.38
C PRO A 32 -11.46 3.58 -16.50
N ILE A 33 -11.35 3.42 -15.17
CA ILE A 33 -11.50 4.57 -14.28
C ILE A 33 -10.30 5.47 -14.59
N GLY A 34 -10.52 6.46 -15.47
CA GLY A 34 -9.63 7.60 -15.68
C GLY A 34 -8.29 7.34 -16.39
N GLY A 35 -8.06 6.15 -16.95
CA GLY A 35 -6.72 5.75 -17.38
C GLY A 35 -5.80 5.50 -16.17
N PHE A 36 -4.77 4.68 -16.33
CA PHE A 36 -3.90 4.25 -15.22
C PHE A 36 -2.98 5.36 -14.68
N THR A 37 -3.46 6.60 -14.55
CA THR A 37 -2.64 7.80 -14.34
C THR A 37 -2.20 8.01 -12.90
N ASN A 38 -2.73 7.25 -11.93
CA ASN A 38 -2.36 7.45 -10.53
C ASN A 38 -0.98 6.85 -10.23
N CYS A 39 -0.19 7.58 -9.46
CA CYS A 39 1.07 7.10 -8.90
C CYS A 39 1.34 7.77 -7.55
N ASP A 40 2.02 7.06 -6.66
CA ASP A 40 2.31 7.54 -5.30
C ASP A 40 3.68 8.19 -5.16
N THR A 41 4.54 8.04 -6.16
CA THR A 41 5.91 8.57 -6.19
C THR A 41 5.97 10.05 -5.85
N ASN A 42 5.18 10.87 -6.54
CA ASN A 42 5.22 12.32 -6.35
C ASN A 42 4.64 12.72 -4.99
N THR A 43 3.57 12.05 -4.56
CA THR A 43 2.96 12.26 -3.24
C THR A 43 3.97 11.95 -2.14
N LEU A 44 4.59 10.76 -2.16
CA LEU A 44 5.62 10.39 -1.18
C LEU A 44 6.80 11.36 -1.20
N ALA A 45 7.28 11.76 -2.38
CA ALA A 45 8.39 12.72 -2.51
C ALA A 45 8.03 14.09 -1.90
N SER A 46 6.85 14.64 -2.21
CA SER A 46 6.39 15.93 -1.68
C SER A 46 6.21 15.96 -0.16
N LEU A 47 5.95 14.80 0.45
CA LEU A 47 5.75 14.62 1.88
C LEU A 47 7.02 14.22 2.63
N GLY A 48 8.17 14.14 1.95
CA GLY A 48 9.44 13.74 2.58
C GLY A 48 9.52 12.24 2.91
N ASN A 49 8.86 11.39 2.11
CA ASN A 49 8.78 9.94 2.28
C ASN A 49 8.30 9.51 3.69
N PRO A 50 7.04 9.84 4.04
CA PRO A 50 6.51 9.62 5.38
C PRO A 50 6.17 8.15 5.62
N TRP A 51 5.90 7.82 6.89
CA TRP A 51 5.06 6.67 7.18
C TRP A 51 3.63 6.97 6.74
N PHE A 52 2.91 5.98 6.22
CA PHE A 52 1.54 6.12 5.77
C PHE A 52 0.69 4.91 6.15
N ARG A 53 -0.62 5.06 6.12
CA ARG A 53 -1.62 4.00 6.29
C ARG A 53 -2.71 4.11 5.24
N PHE A 54 -3.40 3.00 4.98
CA PHE A 54 -4.64 3.02 4.23
C PHE A 54 -5.81 3.27 5.18
N THR A 55 -6.75 4.10 4.77
CA THR A 55 -7.98 4.35 5.51
C THR A 55 -9.09 4.86 4.60
N GLY A 56 -10.32 4.87 5.07
CA GLY A 56 -11.49 5.31 4.30
C GLY A 56 -11.68 4.49 3.03
N ASP A 57 -11.80 5.16 1.89
CA ASP A 57 -12.08 4.52 0.59
C ASP A 57 -10.90 3.72 0.00
N ALA A 58 -9.70 3.91 0.56
CA ALA A 58 -8.53 3.14 0.21
C ALA A 58 -8.47 1.77 0.90
N GLY A 59 -9.38 1.44 1.83
CA GLY A 59 -9.32 0.17 2.56
C GLY A 59 -8.33 0.21 3.73
N THR A 60 -7.86 -0.97 4.14
CA THR A 60 -7.26 -1.17 5.49
C THR A 60 -5.78 -1.53 5.45
N ARG A 61 -5.31 -2.24 4.41
CA ARG A 61 -3.93 -2.71 4.32
C ARG A 61 -3.47 -2.95 2.88
N LEU A 62 -2.16 -3.06 2.69
CA LEU A 62 -1.53 -3.40 1.41
C LEU A 62 -2.06 -4.75 0.89
N LEU A 63 -2.37 -4.85 -0.40
CA LEU A 63 -2.80 -6.08 -1.05
C LEU A 63 -1.77 -7.20 -0.83
N ASP A 64 -2.26 -8.39 -0.46
CA ASP A 64 -1.43 -9.53 -0.05
C ASP A 64 -1.27 -10.63 -1.12
N SER A 65 -1.76 -10.34 -2.32
CA SER A 65 -1.70 -11.23 -3.46
C SER A 65 -1.54 -10.42 -4.74
N CYS A 66 -1.23 -11.11 -5.82
CA CYS A 66 -1.10 -10.48 -7.11
C CYS A 66 -2.45 -9.89 -7.54
N PRO A 67 -2.51 -8.62 -7.99
CA PRO A 67 -3.74 -8.02 -8.48
C PRO A 67 -4.38 -8.88 -9.57
N ALA A 68 -5.67 -9.21 -9.41
CA ALA A 68 -6.34 -10.21 -10.23
C ALA A 68 -6.52 -9.78 -11.70
N THR A 69 -6.64 -8.47 -11.94
CA THR A 69 -6.89 -7.92 -13.27
C THR A 69 -5.92 -6.82 -13.64
N THR A 70 -5.70 -6.70 -14.95
CA THR A 70 -4.98 -5.60 -15.55
C THR A 70 -5.63 -4.27 -15.17
N GLY A 71 -4.89 -3.36 -14.51
CA GLY A 71 -5.43 -2.06 -14.14
C GLY A 71 -6.22 -1.99 -12.84
N SER A 72 -6.24 -3.10 -12.06
CA SER A 72 -6.58 -3.05 -10.65
C SER A 72 -5.78 -1.93 -9.95
N CYS A 73 -6.37 -1.32 -8.92
CA CYS A 73 -5.68 -0.33 -8.10
C CYS A 73 -5.28 0.96 -8.86
N GLY A 74 -5.92 1.26 -10.01
CA GLY A 74 -5.92 2.58 -10.65
C GLY A 74 -4.56 3.10 -11.13
N THR A 75 -3.57 2.23 -11.28
CA THR A 75 -2.16 2.56 -11.60
C THR A 75 -1.59 1.60 -12.64
N HIS A 76 -0.47 1.95 -13.29
CA HIS A 76 0.17 1.09 -14.29
C HIS A 76 0.95 -0.06 -13.64
N GLY A 77 1.68 0.24 -12.55
CA GLY A 77 2.42 -0.74 -11.77
C GLY A 77 1.91 -0.80 -10.34
N ALA A 78 1.00 -1.72 -10.06
CA ALA A 78 0.39 -1.88 -8.74
C ALA A 78 1.40 -2.49 -7.76
N ILE A 79 1.62 -1.84 -6.61
CA ILE A 79 2.50 -2.32 -5.56
C ILE A 79 1.71 -3.15 -4.54
N TRP A 80 2.18 -4.37 -4.28
CA TRP A 80 1.59 -5.34 -3.34
C TRP A 80 2.69 -6.21 -2.69
N SER A 81 2.34 -7.06 -1.71
CA SER A 81 3.30 -7.94 -1.02
C SER A 81 2.67 -9.22 -0.51
N ASP A 82 3.25 -10.38 -0.79
CA ASP A 82 2.86 -11.66 -0.19
C ASP A 82 3.43 -11.85 1.24
N GLU A 83 4.18 -10.88 1.77
CA GLU A 83 4.72 -10.95 3.11
C GLU A 83 3.68 -10.59 4.18
N ARG A 84 3.60 -11.43 5.22
CA ARG A 84 2.71 -11.18 6.35
C ARG A 84 3.14 -9.95 7.16
N VAL A 85 2.15 -9.14 7.51
CA VAL A 85 2.27 -8.05 8.50
C VAL A 85 2.66 -8.64 9.86
N PRO A 86 3.64 -8.07 10.58
CA PRO A 86 4.11 -8.59 11.86
C PRO A 86 2.99 -8.67 12.90
N THR A 87 2.82 -9.83 13.54
CA THR A 87 1.82 -10.03 14.61
C THR A 87 2.04 -9.10 15.81
N PRO A 88 3.27 -8.90 16.31
CA PRO A 88 3.50 -7.98 17.41
C PRO A 88 3.23 -6.52 17.01
N ILE A 89 2.52 -5.81 17.88
CA ILE A 89 2.39 -4.34 17.80
C ILE A 89 3.76 -3.71 18.08
N SER A 90 4.04 -2.55 17.47
CA SER A 90 5.30 -1.81 17.58
C SER A 90 6.54 -2.49 16.99
N LEU A 91 6.40 -3.65 16.33
CA LEU A 91 7.51 -4.30 15.64
C LEU A 91 7.62 -3.78 14.21
N VAL A 92 8.68 -3.02 13.94
CA VAL A 92 9.07 -2.63 12.58
C VAL A 92 9.70 -3.84 11.87
N LYS A 93 9.10 -4.26 10.76
CA LYS A 93 9.62 -5.31 9.88
C LYS A 93 9.94 -4.71 8.51
N LYS A 94 11.10 -5.05 7.95
CA LYS A 94 11.39 -4.82 6.53
C LYS A 94 10.74 -5.92 5.70
N ILE A 95 9.98 -5.56 4.66
CA ILE A 95 9.29 -6.47 3.75
C ILE A 95 9.69 -6.19 2.30
N THR A 96 9.58 -7.22 1.48
CA THR A 96 9.68 -7.17 0.03
C THR A 96 8.31 -6.85 -0.55
N VAL A 97 8.27 -5.91 -1.49
CA VAL A 97 7.05 -5.60 -2.24
C VAL A 97 7.34 -5.67 -3.73
N TYR A 98 6.28 -5.83 -4.51
CA TYR A 98 6.38 -6.08 -5.93
C TYR A 98 5.50 -5.12 -6.71
N SER A 99 6.01 -4.62 -7.83
CA SER A 99 5.13 -4.04 -8.85
C SER A 99 4.52 -5.15 -9.71
N SER A 100 3.30 -4.94 -10.16
CA SER A 100 2.68 -5.77 -11.19
C SER A 100 2.06 -4.91 -12.27
N TRP A 101 2.49 -5.16 -13.49
CA TRP A 101 2.13 -4.45 -14.70
C TRP A 101 1.07 -5.20 -15.48
N VAL A 102 0.59 -4.56 -16.54
CA VAL A 102 -0.37 -5.15 -17.49
C VAL A 102 0.13 -6.52 -17.99
N GLY A 103 -0.61 -7.60 -17.66
CA GLY A 103 -0.29 -8.96 -18.10
C GLY A 103 0.86 -9.64 -17.36
N GLY A 104 1.39 -8.98 -16.31
CA GLY A 104 2.50 -9.45 -15.50
C GLY A 104 2.12 -9.61 -14.03
N CYS A 105 2.92 -10.39 -13.33
CA CYS A 105 2.84 -10.52 -11.89
C CYS A 105 4.25 -10.57 -11.33
N LYS A 106 4.51 -9.80 -10.27
CA LYS A 106 5.82 -9.75 -9.60
C LYS A 106 6.96 -9.27 -10.52
N ASP A 107 6.74 -8.20 -11.28
CA ASP A 107 7.68 -7.70 -12.32
C ASP A 107 8.95 -7.08 -11.75
N THR A 108 8.84 -6.24 -10.70
CA THR A 108 10.00 -5.58 -10.07
C THR A 108 9.88 -5.59 -8.57
N GLN A 109 11.00 -5.83 -7.88
CA GLN A 109 11.11 -5.91 -6.43
C GLN A 109 11.54 -4.58 -5.82
N TYR A 110 10.91 -4.22 -4.70
CA TYR A 110 11.27 -3.08 -3.87
C TYR A 110 11.30 -3.49 -2.39
N SER A 111 11.77 -2.59 -1.54
CA SER A 111 11.75 -2.75 -0.09
C SER A 111 10.84 -1.73 0.57
N MET A 112 10.12 -2.16 1.59
CA MET A 112 9.31 -1.31 2.48
C MET A 112 9.54 -1.69 3.94
N PHE A 113 9.16 -0.79 4.85
CA PHE A 113 8.95 -1.11 6.25
C PHE A 113 7.46 -1.19 6.54
N VAL A 114 7.08 -2.06 7.47
CA VAL A 114 5.71 -2.24 7.97
C VAL A 114 5.71 -2.37 9.48
N MET A 115 4.69 -1.82 10.15
CA MET A 115 4.50 -1.92 11.59
C MET A 115 3.01 -1.92 11.92
N ARG A 116 2.59 -2.67 12.96
CA ARG A 116 1.25 -2.58 13.55
C ARG A 116 1.22 -1.53 14.65
N CYS A 117 0.24 -0.63 14.56
CA CYS A 117 -0.08 0.34 15.61
C CYS A 117 -1.18 -0.15 16.54
N SER A 118 -2.11 -0.98 16.03
CA SER A 118 -3.13 -1.67 16.82
C SER A 118 -3.55 -2.96 16.12
N SER A 119 -4.66 -3.57 16.54
CA SER A 119 -5.23 -4.75 15.88
C SER A 119 -5.60 -4.48 14.40
N ASN A 120 -6.07 -3.26 14.10
CA ASN A 120 -6.62 -2.87 12.81
C ASN A 120 -5.89 -1.69 12.15
N ASP A 121 -4.80 -1.18 12.74
CA ASP A 121 -4.00 -0.10 12.18
C ASP A 121 -2.59 -0.60 11.80
N VAL A 122 -2.28 -0.53 10.51
CA VAL A 122 -0.99 -0.92 9.94
C VAL A 122 -0.41 0.25 9.17
N ILE A 123 0.83 0.60 9.51
CA ILE A 123 1.57 1.67 8.85
C ILE A 123 2.72 1.10 8.02
N TYR A 124 3.05 1.81 6.95
CA TYR A 124 4.04 1.44 5.95
C TYR A 124 4.98 2.60 5.67
N LYS A 125 6.21 2.31 5.25
CA LYS A 125 7.15 3.31 4.73
C LYS A 125 7.87 2.75 3.52
N PHE A 126 7.84 3.48 2.41
CA PHE A 126 8.52 3.06 1.20
C PHE A 126 10.03 3.30 1.34
N ASN A 127 10.85 2.27 1.12
CA ASN A 127 12.31 2.36 1.27
C ASN A 127 13.02 2.26 -0.08
N SER A 128 12.41 2.81 -1.13
CA SER A 128 12.96 2.82 -2.48
C SER A 128 12.52 4.10 -3.22
N THR A 129 13.06 4.28 -4.42
CA THR A 129 12.62 5.34 -5.34
C THR A 129 11.64 4.72 -6.32
N ALA A 130 10.40 5.17 -6.23
CA ALA A 130 9.35 4.72 -7.13
C ALA A 130 9.44 5.51 -8.46
N PRO A 131 9.26 4.89 -9.64
CA PRO A 131 9.05 5.65 -10.88
C PRO A 131 7.63 6.25 -10.92
N CYS A 132 7.38 7.29 -11.74
CA CYS A 132 6.12 8.06 -11.79
C CYS A 132 4.96 7.31 -12.50
N ASN A 133 4.75 6.06 -12.15
CA ASN A 133 3.82 5.12 -12.77
C ASN A 133 3.45 3.93 -11.86
N ILE A 134 3.91 3.94 -10.60
CA ILE A 134 3.55 2.93 -9.61
C ILE A 134 2.72 3.51 -8.47
N GLY A 135 1.79 2.71 -7.95
CA GLY A 135 0.92 3.08 -6.84
C GLY A 135 0.66 1.89 -5.92
N PHE A 136 0.46 2.15 -4.63
CA PHE A 136 0.18 1.10 -3.65
C PHE A 136 -1.25 0.61 -3.76
N CYS A 137 -1.37 -0.69 -3.99
CA CYS A 137 -2.64 -1.38 -4.01
C CYS A 137 -3.04 -1.85 -2.62
N SER A 138 -4.32 -1.74 -2.31
CA SER A 138 -4.86 -2.06 -0.99
C SER A 138 -6.11 -2.92 -1.08
N MET A 139 -6.39 -3.59 0.04
CA MET A 139 -7.59 -4.39 0.23
C MET A 139 -8.50 -3.80 1.31
N TYR A 140 -9.74 -4.27 1.34
CA TYR A 140 -10.71 -4.03 2.40
C TYR A 140 -10.63 -5.10 3.47
#